data_AF-A0A9E3B3V3-F1
#
_entry.id   AF-A0A9E3B3V3-F1
#
_cell.length_a   1.000
_cell.length_b   1.000
_cell.length_c   1.000
_cell.angle_alpha   90.00
_cell.angle_beta   90.00
_cell.angle_gamma   90.00
#
_symmetry.space_group_name_H-M   'P 1'
#
loop_
_entity.id
_entity.type
_entity.pdbx_description
1 polymer ?
#
loop_
_entity_poly.entity_id
_entity_poly.type
_entity_poly.pdbx_seq_one_letter_code
_entity_poly.pdbx_strand_id
1 'polypeptide(L)'
;MENYFNGLDLHLGNLSRLSNARTRSISAENPAGAKGGGGMATEGTGAYMARELGQGWKVSPSIVIPPMSIISLANIQEAGAIQHIWMTTYPTHWRRLVLRAYWDGEEQPSIECPYGDFFVNGWCERCNVNSLPIVVNPAGGMNCYWEMPFRQS
;
A
#
# COMPACT_ATOMS: atom_id res chain seq x y z
N MET A 1 -27.05 -22.05 -6.63
CA MET A 1 -26.16 -21.27 -5.77
C MET A 1 -26.21 -19.85 -6.25
N GLU A 2 -26.66 -18.89 -5.43
CA GLU A 2 -26.64 -17.48 -5.82
C GLU A 2 -25.19 -17.04 -6.02
N ASN A 3 -24.88 -16.53 -7.21
CA ASN A 3 -23.59 -15.92 -7.52
C ASN A 3 -23.48 -14.57 -6.78
N TYR A 4 -23.15 -14.64 -5.49
CA TYR A 4 -22.77 -13.46 -4.71
C TYR A 4 -21.56 -12.80 -5.36
N PHE A 5 -21.55 -11.46 -5.33
CA PHE A 5 -20.39 -10.69 -5.74
C PHE A 5 -19.22 -11.02 -4.81
N ASN A 6 -18.07 -11.38 -5.39
CA ASN A 6 -16.88 -11.77 -4.62
C ASN A 6 -16.14 -10.56 -4.00
N GLY A 7 -16.45 -9.33 -4.42
CA GLY A 7 -15.81 -8.10 -3.94
C GLY A 7 -14.58 -7.66 -4.74
N LEU A 8 -14.30 -8.31 -5.86
CA LEU A 8 -13.27 -7.94 -6.85
C LEU A 8 -13.90 -7.30 -8.09
N ASP A 9 -13.09 -6.84 -9.04
CA ASP A 9 -13.55 -6.13 -10.24
C ASP A 9 -14.38 -4.87 -9.90
N LEU A 10 -14.02 -4.15 -8.83
CA LEU A 10 -14.78 -2.98 -8.38
C LEU A 10 -14.83 -1.88 -9.47
N HIS A 11 -16.04 -1.50 -9.88
CA HIS A 11 -16.27 -0.46 -10.87
C HIS A 11 -17.64 0.20 -10.68
N LEU A 12 -17.90 1.35 -11.32
CA LEU A 12 -19.15 2.11 -11.12
C LEU A 12 -20.43 1.27 -11.35
N GLY A 13 -20.41 0.32 -12.30
CA GLY A 13 -21.54 -0.56 -12.56
C GLY A 13 -21.86 -1.61 -11.48
N ASN A 14 -20.99 -1.85 -10.49
CA ASN A 14 -21.20 -2.86 -9.44
C ASN A 14 -21.08 -2.29 -8.01
N LEU A 15 -21.00 -0.96 -7.86
CA LEU A 15 -20.78 -0.27 -6.60
C LEU A 15 -21.84 -0.58 -5.52
N SER A 16 -23.07 -0.87 -5.93
CA SER A 16 -24.20 -1.18 -5.05
C SER A 16 -24.26 -2.64 -4.61
N ARG A 17 -23.41 -3.52 -5.15
CA ARG A 17 -23.44 -4.96 -4.83
C ARG A 17 -22.80 -5.22 -3.48
N LEU A 18 -23.48 -6.03 -2.67
CA LEU A 18 -22.92 -6.55 -1.43
C LEU A 18 -22.00 -7.73 -1.71
N SER A 19 -20.87 -7.79 -1.00
CA SER A 19 -19.94 -8.92 -1.03
C SER A 19 -19.63 -9.40 0.38
N ASN A 20 -19.19 -10.65 0.48
CA ASN A 20 -18.66 -11.21 1.74
C ASN A 20 -17.14 -10.99 1.88
N ALA A 21 -16.55 -10.15 1.02
CA ALA A 21 -15.13 -9.84 1.08
C ALA A 21 -14.78 -9.14 2.40
N ARG A 22 -13.58 -9.43 2.91
CA ARG A 22 -13.06 -8.82 4.12
C ARG A 22 -12.02 -7.77 3.72
N THR A 23 -12.30 -6.51 4.00
CA THR A 23 -11.33 -5.44 3.73
C THR A 23 -10.26 -5.39 4.82
N ARG A 24 -9.05 -5.06 4.40
CA ARG A 24 -7.86 -4.87 5.26
C ARG A 24 -7.10 -3.65 4.76
N SER A 25 -6.38 -2.99 5.67
CA SER A 25 -5.50 -1.87 5.31
C SER A 25 -4.19 -2.04 6.06
N ILE A 26 -3.15 -2.40 5.31
CA ILE A 26 -1.79 -2.54 5.82
C ILE A 26 -1.10 -1.18 5.72
N SER A 27 -0.45 -0.76 6.80
CA SER A 27 0.30 0.50 6.86
C SER A 27 1.44 0.39 7.87
N ALA A 28 2.31 1.40 7.93
CA ALA A 28 3.38 1.48 8.92
C ALA A 28 2.89 1.37 10.38
N GLU A 29 1.63 1.71 10.64
CA GLU A 29 1.01 1.65 11.97
C GLU A 29 0.17 0.39 12.20
N ASN A 30 -0.21 -0.30 11.12
CA ASN A 30 -0.94 -1.57 11.18
C ASN A 30 -0.32 -2.57 10.19
N PRO A 31 0.89 -3.10 10.47
CA PRO A 31 1.61 -3.95 9.53
C PRO A 31 0.89 -5.27 9.22
N ALA A 32 0.07 -5.77 10.16
CA ALA A 32 -0.74 -6.97 9.98
C ALA A 32 -2.10 -6.69 9.32
N GLY A 33 -2.48 -5.43 9.12
CA GLY A 33 -3.77 -5.05 8.57
C GLY A 33 -4.98 -5.45 9.43
N ALA A 34 -4.78 -5.72 10.72
CA ALA A 34 -5.80 -6.24 11.62
C ALA A 34 -6.96 -5.25 11.80
N LYS A 35 -8.17 -5.78 12.02
CA LYS A 35 -9.35 -4.96 12.32
C LYS A 35 -9.10 -4.18 13.62
N GLY A 36 -9.21 -2.86 13.56
CA GLY A 36 -8.94 -1.98 14.70
C GLY A 36 -7.46 -1.86 15.07
N GLY A 37 -6.53 -2.30 14.22
CA GLY A 37 -5.09 -2.25 14.49
C GLY A 37 -4.44 -0.87 14.27
N GLY A 38 -5.10 0.04 13.55
CA GLY A 38 -4.60 1.41 13.37
C GLY A 38 -4.76 2.25 14.64
N GLY A 39 -3.89 3.24 14.85
CA GLY A 39 -3.89 4.11 16.03
C GLY A 39 -3.34 3.48 17.30
N MET A 40 -2.89 2.22 17.24
CA MET A 40 -2.50 1.47 18.44
C MET A 40 -1.03 1.60 18.81
N ALA A 41 -0.19 2.18 17.94
CA ALA A 41 1.23 2.36 18.18
C ALA A 41 1.49 3.37 19.31
N THR A 42 2.46 3.08 20.17
CA THR A 42 2.98 4.00 21.21
C THR A 42 4.38 4.52 20.90
N GLU A 43 5.04 3.93 19.89
CA GLU A 43 6.36 4.31 19.40
C GLU A 43 6.31 4.41 17.87
N GLY A 44 7.27 5.13 17.27
CA GLY A 44 7.34 5.32 15.83
C GLY A 44 7.83 6.71 15.45
N THR A 45 7.86 6.98 14.15
CA THR A 45 8.41 8.23 13.60
C THR A 45 7.63 9.49 14.00
N GLY A 46 6.39 9.33 14.47
CA GLY A 46 5.54 10.42 14.98
C GLY A 46 5.50 10.54 16.51
N ALA A 47 6.14 9.64 17.26
CA ALA A 47 5.99 9.54 18.72
C ALA A 47 6.28 10.84 19.47
N TYR A 48 7.36 11.54 19.12
CA TYR A 48 7.69 12.82 19.76
C TYR A 48 6.62 13.90 19.52
N MET A 49 6.02 13.94 18.33
CA MET A 49 4.98 14.90 18.00
C MET A 49 3.64 14.54 18.64
N ALA A 50 3.37 13.24 18.83
CA ALA A 50 2.15 12.72 19.44
C ALA A 50 2.23 12.51 20.97
N ARG A 51 3.35 12.89 21.61
CA ARG A 51 3.66 12.60 23.02
C ARG A 51 2.59 13.00 24.05
N GLU A 52 1.73 13.96 23.71
CA GLU A 52 0.66 14.50 24.58
C GLU A 52 -0.76 14.08 24.14
N LEU A 53 -0.90 13.32 23.04
CA LEU A 53 -2.21 13.00 22.44
C LEU A 53 -2.81 11.68 22.94
N GLY A 54 -1.99 10.78 23.49
CA GLY A 54 -2.39 9.45 23.93
C GLY A 54 -2.55 8.42 22.80
N GLN A 55 -2.89 7.18 23.16
CA GLN A 55 -3.13 6.08 22.20
C GLN A 55 -4.44 6.29 21.44
N GLY A 56 -4.47 5.93 20.17
CA GLY A 56 -5.57 6.19 19.23
C GLY A 56 -5.20 7.19 18.12
N TRP A 57 -4.07 7.91 18.27
CA TRP A 57 -3.52 8.81 17.27
C TRP A 57 -2.47 8.14 16.40
N LYS A 58 -2.15 8.76 15.26
CA LYS A 58 -1.20 8.25 14.27
C LYS A 58 0.25 8.43 14.70
N VAL A 59 0.73 7.58 15.60
CA VAL A 59 2.07 7.63 16.23
C VAL A 59 3.17 7.08 15.32
N SER A 60 2.86 6.14 14.42
CA SER A 60 3.84 5.51 13.52
C SER A 60 3.42 5.66 12.05
N PRO A 61 3.46 6.88 11.49
CA PRO A 61 2.94 7.15 10.15
C PRO A 61 3.83 6.63 9.02
N SER A 62 5.09 6.28 9.29
CA SER A 62 6.07 5.89 8.28
C SER A 62 7.10 4.91 8.85
N ILE A 63 7.79 4.22 7.94
CA ILE A 63 8.93 3.35 8.25
C ILE A 63 10.24 4.03 7.88
N VAL A 64 11.31 3.67 8.58
CA VAL A 64 12.69 4.03 8.21
C VAL A 64 13.29 2.83 7.50
N ILE A 65 13.87 3.04 6.32
CA ILE A 65 14.56 2.00 5.55
C ILE A 65 16.07 2.27 5.63
N PRO A 66 16.84 1.44 6.37
CA PRO A 66 18.29 1.56 6.41
C PRO A 66 18.94 1.36 5.03
N PRO A 67 20.15 1.93 4.80
CA PRO A 67 20.91 1.67 3.58
C PRO A 67 21.11 0.18 3.33
N MET A 68 20.96 -0.26 2.07
CA MET A 68 21.17 -1.64 1.62
C MET A 68 20.34 -2.69 2.39
N SER A 69 19.16 -2.30 2.86
CA SER A 69 18.23 -3.20 3.55
C SER A 69 16.98 -3.48 2.73
N ILE A 70 16.28 -4.55 3.10
CA ILE A 70 14.97 -4.91 2.57
C ILE A 70 13.99 -4.85 3.74
N ILE A 71 12.83 -4.22 3.52
CA ILE A 71 11.73 -4.20 4.48
C ILE A 71 10.47 -4.71 3.78
N SER A 72 9.80 -5.67 4.41
CA SER A 72 8.48 -6.14 3.99
C SER A 72 7.42 -5.10 4.32
N LEU A 73 6.77 -4.54 3.29
CA LEU A 73 5.68 -3.59 3.45
C LEU A 73 4.35 -4.30 3.80
N ALA A 74 4.16 -5.50 3.26
CA ALA A 74 3.02 -6.36 3.49
C ALA A 74 3.45 -7.82 3.39
N ASN A 75 2.86 -8.66 4.23
CA ASN A 75 2.96 -10.12 4.14
C ASN A 75 1.55 -10.68 4.40
N ILE A 76 0.92 -11.27 3.38
CA ILE A 76 -0.51 -11.60 3.39
C ILE A 76 -0.65 -13.10 3.17
N GLN A 77 -1.12 -13.84 4.17
CA GLN A 77 -1.14 -15.32 4.14
C GLN A 77 -2.48 -15.92 3.65
N GLU A 78 -3.39 -15.10 3.13
CA GLU A 78 -4.73 -15.49 2.69
C GLU A 78 -4.96 -15.11 1.22
N ALA A 79 -5.91 -15.76 0.55
CA ALA A 79 -6.31 -15.37 -0.79
C ALA A 79 -6.96 -13.98 -0.80
N GLY A 80 -6.65 -13.16 -1.79
CA GLY A 80 -7.19 -11.81 -1.88
C GLY A 80 -6.75 -11.05 -3.13
N ALA A 81 -6.95 -9.74 -3.11
CA ALA A 81 -6.40 -8.85 -4.12
C ALA A 81 -6.00 -7.52 -3.49
N ILE A 82 -4.85 -6.99 -3.91
CA ILE A 82 -4.52 -5.58 -3.66
C ILE A 82 -5.35 -4.76 -4.64
N GLN A 83 -6.19 -3.87 -4.12
CA GLN A 83 -7.02 -2.97 -4.95
C GLN A 83 -6.57 -1.51 -4.90
N HIS A 84 -5.77 -1.14 -3.89
CA HIS A 84 -5.23 0.21 -3.77
C HIS A 84 -3.89 0.19 -3.04
N ILE A 85 -2.93 0.90 -3.60
CA ILE A 85 -1.66 1.23 -2.95
C ILE A 85 -1.56 2.75 -2.91
N TRP A 86 -1.30 3.29 -1.72
CA TRP A 86 -0.90 4.68 -1.54
C TRP A 86 0.43 4.72 -0.81
N MET A 87 1.40 5.44 -1.37
CA MET A 87 2.72 5.66 -0.76
C MET A 87 3.26 7.03 -1.13
N THR A 88 4.22 7.51 -0.34
CA THR A 88 4.99 8.73 -0.66
C THR A 88 6.39 8.66 -0.06
N THR A 89 7.33 9.32 -0.73
CA THR A 89 8.69 9.55 -0.25
C THR A 89 9.32 10.69 -1.05
N TYR A 90 10.43 11.24 -0.56
CA TYR A 90 11.15 12.31 -1.25
C TYR A 90 11.63 11.88 -2.66
N PRO A 91 11.63 12.79 -3.66
CA PRO A 91 12.04 12.46 -5.03
C PRO A 91 13.44 11.85 -5.16
N THR A 92 14.35 12.22 -4.26
CA THR A 92 15.70 11.65 -4.18
C THR A 92 15.73 10.15 -3.93
N HIS A 93 14.64 9.55 -3.44
CA HIS A 93 14.52 8.12 -3.18
C HIS A 93 13.91 7.34 -4.34
N TRP A 94 13.31 7.99 -5.33
CA TRP A 94 12.44 7.33 -6.32
C TRP A 94 13.17 6.29 -7.18
N ARG A 95 14.45 6.48 -7.47
CA ARG A 95 15.29 5.47 -8.13
C ARG A 95 16.35 4.83 -7.25
N ARG A 96 16.29 5.10 -5.94
CA ARG A 96 17.17 4.48 -4.93
C ARG A 96 16.46 3.36 -4.17
N LEU A 97 15.12 3.40 -4.16
CA LEU A 97 14.28 2.33 -3.65
C LEU A 97 13.79 1.47 -4.82
N VAL A 98 13.80 0.16 -4.62
CA VAL A 98 13.22 -0.83 -5.54
C VAL A 98 11.97 -1.40 -4.89
N LEU A 99 10.84 -1.33 -5.59
CA LEU A 99 9.61 -1.98 -5.19
C LEU A 99 9.61 -3.41 -5.71
N ARG A 100 9.33 -4.37 -4.83
CA ARG A 100 9.16 -5.78 -5.17
C ARG A 100 7.82 -6.30 -4.71
N ALA A 101 7.16 -7.09 -5.56
CA ALA A 101 5.99 -7.88 -5.19
C ALA A 101 6.15 -9.32 -5.68
N TYR A 102 5.75 -10.24 -4.82
CA TYR A 102 5.82 -11.69 -5.01
C TYR A 102 4.42 -12.24 -4.78
N TRP A 103 3.97 -13.14 -5.63
CA TRP A 103 2.65 -13.76 -5.55
C TRP A 103 2.76 -15.28 -5.49
N ASP A 104 1.83 -15.94 -4.80
CA ASP A 104 1.65 -17.40 -4.91
C ASP A 104 2.89 -18.24 -4.50
N GLY A 105 3.75 -17.66 -3.65
CA GLY A 105 4.98 -18.29 -3.15
C GLY A 105 6.14 -18.32 -4.15
N GLU A 106 6.09 -17.49 -5.19
CA GLU A 106 7.15 -17.43 -6.20
C GLU A 106 8.49 -16.90 -5.64
N GLU A 107 9.61 -17.47 -6.12
CA GLU A 107 10.95 -17.02 -5.72
C GLU A 107 11.37 -15.73 -6.45
N GLN A 108 10.88 -15.51 -7.67
CA GLN A 108 11.22 -14.35 -8.49
C GLN A 108 10.09 -13.33 -8.43
N PRO A 109 10.37 -12.04 -8.20
CA PRO A 109 9.32 -11.04 -8.09
C PRO A 109 8.62 -10.81 -9.44
N SER A 110 7.29 -10.93 -9.48
CA SER A 110 6.47 -10.52 -10.63
C SER A 110 6.49 -9.00 -10.88
N ILE A 111 6.73 -8.21 -9.84
CA ILE A 111 6.97 -6.76 -9.97
C ILE A 111 8.34 -6.47 -9.39
N GLU A 112 9.27 -5.98 -10.20
CA GLU A 112 10.56 -5.45 -9.74
C GLU A 112 10.94 -4.22 -10.57
N CYS A 113 10.79 -3.03 -9.98
CA CYS A 113 11.17 -1.77 -10.62
C CYS A 113 11.49 -0.70 -9.58
N PRO A 114 12.18 0.38 -9.97
CA PRO A 114 12.38 1.50 -9.06
C PRO A 114 11.04 2.11 -8.64
N TYR A 115 10.97 2.57 -7.39
CA TYR A 115 9.74 3.08 -6.77
C TYR A 115 9.05 4.16 -7.61
N GLY A 116 9.78 5.15 -8.13
CA GLY A 116 9.21 6.22 -8.93
C GLY A 116 8.71 5.76 -10.29
N ASP A 117 9.46 4.86 -10.92
CA ASP A 117 9.14 4.29 -12.24
C ASP A 117 7.80 3.54 -12.19
N PHE A 118 7.53 2.79 -11.11
CA PHE A 118 6.22 2.15 -10.86
C PHE A 118 5.04 3.15 -10.92
N PHE A 119 5.24 4.36 -10.39
CA PHE A 119 4.24 5.44 -10.35
C PHE A 119 4.41 6.48 -11.49
N VAL A 120 5.06 6.10 -12.60
CA VAL A 120 5.20 6.94 -13.81
C VAL A 120 5.99 8.24 -13.54
N ASN A 121 6.90 8.20 -12.57
CA ASN A 121 7.76 9.32 -12.16
C ASN A 121 9.25 8.90 -12.17
N GLY A 122 9.73 8.44 -13.33
CA GLY A 122 11.05 7.79 -13.49
C GLY A 122 12.26 8.72 -13.58
N TRP A 123 12.10 10.05 -13.54
CA TRP A 123 13.23 11.00 -13.60
C TRP A 123 13.62 11.59 -12.25
N CYS A 124 13.09 11.08 -11.14
CA CYS A 124 13.24 11.70 -9.81
C CYS A 124 12.76 13.17 -9.78
N GLU A 125 11.90 13.55 -10.74
CA GLU A 125 11.30 14.86 -10.85
C GLU A 125 9.78 14.69 -10.82
N ARG A 126 9.14 15.53 -10.02
CA ARG A 126 7.74 15.38 -9.70
C ARG A 126 6.86 15.83 -10.86
N CYS A 127 6.10 14.88 -11.38
CA CYS A 127 5.07 15.10 -12.38
C CYS A 127 3.71 14.67 -11.81
N ASN A 128 2.68 15.48 -12.06
CA ASN A 128 1.32 15.07 -11.77
C ASN A 128 0.89 14.03 -12.81
N VAL A 129 0.36 12.92 -12.34
CA VAL A 129 -0.17 11.85 -13.20
C VAL A 129 -1.66 11.76 -12.92
N ASN A 130 -2.47 11.86 -13.97
CA ASN A 130 -3.92 11.72 -13.88
C ASN A 130 -4.35 10.66 -14.89
N SER A 131 -4.46 9.42 -14.42
CA SER A 131 -4.90 8.27 -15.21
C SER A 131 -5.82 7.37 -14.38
N LEU A 132 -6.47 6.39 -15.02
CA LEU A 132 -7.29 5.41 -14.30
C LEU A 132 -6.48 4.58 -13.28
N PRO A 133 -5.38 3.91 -13.67
CA PRO A 133 -4.68 3.02 -12.75
C PRO A 133 -3.64 3.70 -11.86
N ILE A 134 -3.04 4.82 -12.29
CA ILE A 134 -1.99 5.53 -11.54
C ILE A 134 -2.35 7.01 -11.41
N VAL A 135 -2.30 7.53 -10.18
CA VAL A 135 -2.53 8.95 -9.90
C VAL A 135 -1.46 9.50 -8.96
N VAL A 136 -0.76 10.54 -9.39
CA VAL A 136 0.23 11.27 -8.56
C VAL A 136 -0.28 12.68 -8.34
N ASN A 137 -0.71 12.95 -7.10
CA ASN A 137 -1.41 14.19 -6.73
C ASN A 137 -0.44 15.35 -6.44
N PRO A 138 -0.91 16.62 -6.46
CA PRO A 138 -0.09 17.84 -6.28
C PRO A 138 0.70 18.00 -4.96
N ALA A 139 0.54 17.12 -3.98
CA ALA A 139 1.38 17.07 -2.77
C ALA A 139 2.27 15.81 -2.64
N GLY A 140 2.33 14.94 -3.65
CA GLY A 140 3.26 13.80 -3.68
C GLY A 140 2.68 12.47 -3.17
N GLY A 141 1.37 12.39 -2.97
CA GLY A 141 0.69 11.10 -2.79
C GLY A 141 0.64 10.34 -4.11
N MET A 142 1.29 9.17 -4.14
CA MET A 142 1.32 8.28 -5.30
C MET A 142 0.32 7.14 -5.09
N ASN A 143 -0.61 7.00 -6.03
CA ASN A 143 -1.69 6.03 -5.96
C ASN A 143 -1.57 5.03 -7.10
N CYS A 144 -1.87 3.78 -6.79
CA CYS A 144 -2.08 2.71 -7.76
C CYS A 144 -3.41 2.02 -7.46
N TYR A 145 -4.20 1.83 -8.51
CA TYR A 145 -5.53 1.20 -8.51
C TYR A 145 -5.58 -0.03 -9.41
N TRP A 146 -4.42 -0.56 -9.83
CA TRP A 146 -4.36 -1.88 -10.44
C TRP A 146 -4.85 -2.92 -9.44
N GLU A 147 -5.79 -3.76 -9.86
CA GLU A 147 -6.17 -4.95 -9.11
C GLU A 147 -5.08 -6.02 -9.27
N MET A 148 -4.50 -6.46 -8.16
CA MET A 148 -3.43 -7.48 -8.12
C MET A 148 -3.93 -8.68 -7.30
N PRO A 149 -4.61 -9.65 -7.93
CA PRO A 149 -5.13 -10.83 -7.25
C PRO A 149 -4.03 -11.86 -6.96
N PHE A 150 -4.17 -12.60 -5.86
CA PHE A 150 -3.29 -13.69 -5.44
C PHE A 150 -4.08 -14.76 -4.68
N ARG A 151 -3.66 -16.01 -4.76
CA ARG A 151 -4.34 -17.17 -4.16
C ARG A 151 -3.75 -17.59 -2.82
N GLN A 152 -2.43 -17.42 -2.66
CA GLN A 152 -1.68 -17.76 -1.45
C GLN A 152 -0.45 -16.84 -1.42
N SER A 153 -0.06 -16.24 -0.30
CA SER A 153 1.16 -15.42 -0.22
C SER A 153 1.80 -15.51 1.16
#